data_AF-A0A7K2WIF2-F1
#
_entry.id   AF-A0A7K2WIF2-F1
#
_cell.length_a   1.000
_cell.length_b   1.000
_cell.length_c   1.000
_cell.angle_alpha   90.00
_cell.angle_beta   90.00
_cell.angle_gamma   90.00
#
_symmetry.space_group_name_H-M   'P 1'
#
loop_
_entity.id
_entity.type
_entity.pdbx_description
1 polymer ?
#
loop_
_entity_poly.entity_id
_entity_poly.type
_entity_poly.pdbx_seq_one_letter_code
_entity_poly.pdbx_strand_id
1 'polypeptide(L)'
;TAERVLRRLRETMFVLGAPADTPDGVLAAVQGVPGLDTDRLRDDAAAPATRDAVRADWAETRRPLPEVVDLDAPGPHPGRAKKVGDHRRYALPTLVFDGPGGRVCVPGWRPVETYLEAARTAAGTTAPAPPVRLAAREALERWRTLTGPELALLTRESEPPEEAVRVDTGNGPLWLHPTEMRPSG
;
A
#
# COMPACT_ATOMS: atom_id res chain seq x y z
N THR A 1 -11.01 7.14 4.22
CA THR A 1 -10.33 7.54 5.47
C THR A 1 -9.20 6.58 5.85
N ALA A 2 -9.45 5.28 6.04
CA ALA A 2 -8.40 4.31 6.40
C ALA A 2 -7.25 4.22 5.38
N GLU A 3 -7.55 4.18 4.08
CA GLU A 3 -6.52 4.18 3.02
C GLU A 3 -5.60 5.42 3.10
N ARG A 4 -6.15 6.59 3.40
CA ARG A 4 -5.39 7.84 3.56
C ARG A 4 -4.49 7.79 4.80
N VAL A 5 -5.00 7.25 5.91
CA VAL A 5 -4.20 7.02 7.12
C VAL A 5 -3.03 6.09 6.83
N LEU A 6 -3.28 4.93 6.23
CA LEU A 6 -2.21 3.98 5.90
C LEU A 6 -1.20 4.58 4.91
N ARG A 7 -1.67 5.33 3.91
CA ARG A 7 -0.80 6.03 2.94
C ARG A 7 0.13 7.01 3.65
N ARG A 8 -0.40 7.87 4.53
CA ARG A 8 0.39 8.82 5.33
C ARG A 8 1.47 8.12 6.14
N LEU A 9 1.13 7.06 6.86
CA LEU A 9 2.09 6.31 7.67
C LEU A 9 3.18 5.63 6.82
N ARG A 10 2.83 5.13 5.63
CA ARG A 10 3.81 4.57 4.69
C ARG A 10 4.72 5.64 4.11
N GLU A 11 4.19 6.82 3.78
CA GLU A 11 4.99 7.94 3.30
C GLU A 11 6.02 8.38 4.34
N THR A 12 5.65 8.46 5.62
CA THR A 12 6.62 8.87 6.65
C THR A 12 7.82 7.93 6.71
N MET A 13 7.59 6.61 6.61
CA MET A 13 8.65 5.59 6.60
C MET A 13 9.44 5.55 5.29
N PHE A 14 8.76 5.41 4.14
CA PHE A 14 9.39 5.00 2.88
C PHE A 14 9.70 6.15 1.92
N VAL A 15 9.11 7.32 2.15
CA VAL A 15 9.27 8.50 1.30
C VAL A 15 10.03 9.60 2.04
N LEU A 16 9.55 9.96 3.24
CA LEU A 16 10.10 11.08 4.01
C LEU A 16 11.27 10.67 4.93
N GLY A 17 11.48 9.38 5.18
CA GLY A 17 12.56 8.88 6.03
C GLY A 17 12.42 9.27 7.51
N ALA A 18 11.20 9.57 7.96
CA ALA A 18 10.86 9.93 9.33
C ALA A 18 9.71 9.02 9.84
N PRO A 19 10.01 7.77 10.24
CA PRO A 19 8.98 6.80 10.61
C PRO A 19 8.07 7.30 11.72
N ALA A 20 6.76 7.05 11.59
CA ALA A 20 5.77 7.37 12.63
C ALA A 20 5.58 6.16 13.55
N ASP A 21 6.58 5.86 14.38
CA ASP A 21 6.68 4.66 15.22
C ASP A 21 6.27 4.89 16.69
N THR A 22 5.89 6.11 17.03
CA THR A 22 5.33 6.49 18.33
C THR A 22 3.86 6.91 18.18
N PRO A 23 3.03 6.82 19.24
CA PRO A 23 1.65 7.30 19.19
C PRO A 23 1.53 8.76 18.74
N ASP A 24 2.38 9.64 19.28
CA ASP A 24 2.37 11.06 18.90
C ASP A 24 2.85 11.26 17.46
N GLY A 25 3.84 10.47 16.99
CA GLY A 25 4.27 10.47 15.60
C GLY A 25 3.17 10.01 14.64
N VAL A 26 2.40 8.98 14.99
CA VAL A 26 1.24 8.52 14.22
C VAL A 26 0.19 9.62 14.11
N LEU A 27 -0.19 10.23 15.24
CA LEU A 27 -1.18 11.30 15.27
C LEU A 27 -0.72 12.53 14.48
N ALA A 28 0.54 12.92 14.64
CA ALA A 28 1.14 14.00 13.86
C ALA A 28 1.14 13.67 12.36
N ALA A 29 1.34 12.42 11.94
CA ALA A 29 1.35 12.04 10.53
C ALA A 29 -0.04 12.08 9.88
N VAL A 30 -1.10 11.78 10.63
CA VAL A 30 -2.48 11.66 10.12
C VAL A 30 -3.34 12.89 10.38
N GLN A 31 -2.81 13.88 11.09
CA GLN A 31 -3.47 15.15 11.33
C GLN A 31 -3.91 15.80 10.00
N GLY A 32 -5.15 16.29 9.97
CA GLY A 32 -5.74 16.94 8.79
C GLY A 32 -6.40 15.98 7.80
N VAL A 33 -6.34 14.65 7.99
CA VAL A 33 -7.07 13.69 7.15
C VAL A 33 -8.59 13.94 7.29
N PRO A 34 -9.31 14.29 6.20
CA PRO A 34 -10.74 14.58 6.30
C PRO A 34 -11.56 13.41 6.84
N GLY A 35 -12.39 13.69 7.84
CA GLY A 35 -13.27 12.70 8.47
C GLY A 35 -12.56 11.70 9.40
N LEU A 36 -11.31 11.94 9.77
CA LEU A 36 -10.62 11.17 10.81
C LEU A 36 -10.81 11.83 12.18
N ASP A 37 -11.34 11.07 13.13
CA ASP A 37 -11.34 11.43 14.55
C ASP A 37 -10.02 10.94 15.19
N THR A 38 -9.14 11.88 15.50
CA THR A 38 -7.80 11.57 16.02
C THR A 38 -7.81 11.12 17.48
N ASP A 39 -8.79 11.55 18.27
CA ASP A 39 -8.92 11.14 19.66
C ASP A 39 -9.43 9.70 19.71
N ARG A 40 -10.46 9.40 18.92
CA ARG A 40 -10.92 8.03 18.73
C ARG A 40 -9.83 7.12 18.17
N LEU A 41 -9.03 7.58 17.20
CA LEU A 41 -7.91 6.80 16.67
C LEU A 41 -6.90 6.45 17.78
N ARG A 42 -6.59 7.40 18.68
CA ARG A 42 -5.69 7.18 19.83
C ARG A 42 -6.24 6.10 20.75
N ASP A 43 -7.52 6.18 21.08
CA ASP A 43 -8.19 5.24 21.98
C ASP A 43 -8.28 3.84 21.35
N ASP A 44 -8.73 3.77 20.09
CA ASP A 44 -8.85 2.52 19.34
C ASP A 44 -7.48 1.85 19.14
N ALA A 45 -6.40 2.60 18.91
CA ALA A 45 -5.05 2.06 18.77
C ALA A 45 -4.54 1.37 20.06
N ALA A 46 -4.97 1.84 21.23
CA ALA A 46 -4.62 1.25 22.52
C ALA A 46 -5.56 0.10 22.94
N ALA A 47 -6.71 -0.04 22.28
CA ALA A 47 -7.75 -0.98 22.68
C ALA A 47 -7.32 -2.46 22.53
N PRO A 48 -7.76 -3.36 23.44
CA PRO A 48 -7.53 -4.79 23.31
C PRO A 48 -8.03 -5.37 21.98
N ALA A 49 -9.18 -4.91 21.49
CA ALA A 49 -9.75 -5.36 20.22
C ALA A 49 -8.79 -5.14 19.03
N THR A 50 -8.09 -4.01 18.99
CA THR A 50 -7.09 -3.71 17.95
C THR A 50 -5.88 -4.64 18.07
N ARG A 51 -5.44 -4.96 19.29
CA ARG A 51 -4.35 -5.94 19.50
C ARG A 51 -4.75 -7.33 19.03
N ASP A 52 -5.99 -7.74 19.29
CA ASP A 52 -6.50 -9.04 18.86
C ASP A 52 -6.69 -9.11 17.35
N ALA A 53 -7.13 -8.02 16.71
CA ALA A 53 -7.15 -7.92 15.25
C ALA A 53 -5.75 -8.05 14.64
N VAL A 54 -4.74 -7.33 15.17
CA VAL A 54 -3.35 -7.45 14.71
C VAL A 54 -2.79 -8.87 14.91
N ARG A 55 -3.15 -9.54 16.01
CA ARG A 55 -2.78 -10.95 16.23
C ARG A 55 -3.44 -11.88 15.23
N ALA A 56 -4.70 -11.63 14.86
CA ALA A 56 -5.40 -12.41 13.85
C ALA A 56 -4.72 -12.28 12.47
N ASP A 57 -4.41 -11.05 12.03
CA ASP A 57 -3.65 -10.79 10.78
C ASP A 57 -2.26 -11.45 10.82
N TRP A 58 -1.58 -11.35 11.97
CA TRP A 58 -0.30 -12.02 12.17
C TRP A 58 -0.46 -13.53 12.01
N ALA A 59 -1.45 -14.16 12.66
CA ALA A 59 -1.66 -15.59 12.61
C ALA A 59 -2.05 -16.08 11.20
N GLU A 60 -2.89 -15.32 10.49
CA GLU A 60 -3.25 -15.60 9.10
C GLU A 60 -2.01 -15.65 8.20
N THR A 61 -1.17 -14.62 8.28
CA THR A 61 0.04 -14.54 7.45
C THR A 61 1.12 -15.59 7.79
N ARG A 62 0.94 -16.37 8.88
CA ARG A 62 1.78 -17.52 9.27
C ARG A 62 1.21 -18.87 8.82
N ARG A 63 0.14 -18.85 8.01
CA ARG A 63 -0.43 -20.02 7.33
C ARG A 63 -0.36 -19.82 5.81
N PRO A 64 0.84 -19.75 5.22
CA PRO A 64 0.98 -19.54 3.77
C PRO A 64 0.33 -20.67 2.97
N LEU A 65 -0.24 -20.33 1.80
CA LEU A 65 -0.80 -21.32 0.87
C LEU A 65 0.25 -22.36 0.44
N PRO A 66 -0.12 -23.64 0.27
CA PRO A 66 0.83 -24.70 -0.10
C PRO A 66 1.66 -24.36 -1.34
N GLU A 67 1.07 -23.70 -2.34
CA GLU A 67 1.74 -23.31 -3.59
C GLU A 67 2.94 -22.36 -3.42
N VAL A 68 2.98 -21.56 -2.34
CA VAL A 68 4.13 -20.68 -2.06
C VAL A 68 5.11 -21.24 -1.05
N VAL A 69 4.76 -22.35 -0.41
CA VAL A 69 5.50 -22.92 0.70
C VAL A 69 6.81 -23.58 0.23
N ASP A 70 6.71 -24.41 -0.80
CA ASP A 70 7.83 -25.10 -1.42
C ASP A 70 8.10 -24.59 -2.84
N LEU A 71 7.68 -23.34 -3.10
CA LEU A 71 7.92 -22.66 -4.37
C LEU A 71 9.40 -22.62 -4.69
N ASP A 72 9.75 -23.27 -5.80
CA ASP A 72 11.04 -23.17 -6.45
C ASP A 72 10.84 -22.45 -7.79
N ALA A 73 11.39 -21.25 -7.90
CA ALA A 73 11.24 -20.40 -9.08
C ALA A 73 12.52 -19.59 -9.31
N PRO A 74 12.81 -19.19 -10.56
CA PRO A 74 14.02 -18.44 -10.89
C PRO A 74 14.10 -17.07 -10.17
N GLY A 75 15.33 -16.59 -9.97
CA GLY A 75 15.63 -15.26 -9.48
C GLY A 75 15.85 -15.18 -7.95
N PRO A 76 16.36 -14.03 -7.45
CA PRO A 76 16.78 -13.90 -6.05
C PRO A 76 15.62 -13.90 -5.06
N HIS A 77 14.41 -13.52 -5.51
CA HIS A 77 13.24 -13.34 -4.67
C HIS A 77 12.00 -13.98 -5.31
N PRO A 78 11.95 -15.33 -5.37
CA PRO A 78 10.84 -16.06 -5.99
C PRO A 78 9.52 -15.87 -5.23
N GLY A 79 9.58 -15.33 -4.01
CA GLY A 79 8.40 -15.14 -3.16
C GLY A 79 8.06 -16.37 -2.31
N ARG A 80 8.94 -17.38 -2.29
CA ARG A 80 8.83 -18.54 -1.41
C ARG A 80 8.61 -18.12 0.04
N ALA A 81 7.68 -18.80 0.71
CA ALA A 81 7.42 -18.63 2.13
C ALA A 81 8.73 -18.70 2.94
N LYS A 82 8.83 -17.84 3.95
CA LYS A 82 10.02 -17.70 4.79
C LYS A 82 9.82 -18.47 6.09
N LYS A 83 10.82 -19.26 6.49
CA LYS A 83 10.88 -19.85 7.83
C LYS A 83 11.29 -18.78 8.83
N VAL A 84 10.55 -18.66 9.93
CA VAL A 84 10.83 -17.75 11.06
C VAL A 84 10.55 -18.51 12.35
N GLY A 85 11.62 -18.95 13.04
CA GLY A 85 11.50 -19.90 14.14
C GLY A 85 10.81 -21.18 13.69
N ASP A 86 9.76 -21.56 14.40
CA ASP A 86 8.94 -22.76 14.12
C ASP A 86 7.79 -22.50 13.14
N HIS A 87 7.64 -21.27 12.65
CA HIS A 87 6.57 -20.88 11.73
C HIS A 87 7.09 -20.64 10.32
N ARG A 88 6.19 -20.77 9.33
CA ARG A 88 6.37 -20.24 7.98
C ARG A 88 5.53 -18.97 7.85
N ARG A 89 5.96 -18.01 7.04
CA ARG A 89 5.16 -16.83 6.69
C ARG A 89 5.27 -16.53 5.21
N TYR A 90 4.29 -15.81 4.66
CA TYR A 90 4.42 -15.25 3.32
C TYR A 90 5.68 -14.39 3.19
N ALA A 91 6.32 -14.44 2.01
CA ALA A 91 7.25 -13.40 1.61
C ALA A 91 6.48 -12.09 1.37
N LEU A 92 7.10 -10.94 1.63
CA LEU A 92 6.46 -9.64 1.44
C LEU A 92 6.97 -8.96 0.15
N PRO A 93 6.10 -8.32 -0.64
CA PRO A 93 4.64 -8.44 -0.60
C PRO A 93 4.19 -9.82 -1.13
N THR A 94 3.00 -10.28 -0.74
CA THR A 94 2.27 -11.37 -1.42
C THR A 94 0.81 -10.94 -1.52
N LEU A 95 0.22 -11.10 -2.70
CA LEU A 95 -1.19 -10.82 -2.94
C LEU A 95 -1.93 -12.15 -3.17
N VAL A 96 -3.09 -12.30 -2.55
CA VAL A 96 -4.00 -13.44 -2.77
C VAL A 96 -5.31 -12.88 -3.31
N PHE A 97 -5.70 -13.33 -4.50
CA PHE A 97 -6.96 -13.00 -5.13
C PHE A 97 -7.91 -14.19 -4.97
N ASP A 98 -9.15 -13.94 -4.59
CA ASP A 98 -10.18 -14.96 -4.39
C ASP A 98 -11.47 -14.49 -5.07
N GLY A 99 -12.09 -15.38 -5.86
CA GLY A 99 -13.29 -15.06 -6.62
C GLY A 99 -13.86 -16.28 -7.37
N PRO A 100 -14.86 -16.06 -8.24
CA PRO A 100 -15.56 -17.15 -8.94
C PRO A 100 -14.69 -18.03 -9.84
N GLY A 101 -13.57 -17.49 -10.34
CA GLY A 101 -12.58 -18.24 -11.13
C GLY A 101 -11.55 -18.99 -10.29
N GLY A 102 -11.70 -18.95 -8.96
CA GLY A 102 -10.82 -19.60 -8.00
C GLY A 102 -9.85 -18.64 -7.32
N ARG A 103 -8.90 -19.22 -6.60
CA ARG A 103 -7.89 -18.49 -5.82
C ARG A 103 -6.56 -18.45 -6.58
N VAL A 104 -5.92 -17.28 -6.59
CA VAL A 104 -4.61 -17.07 -7.22
C VAL A 104 -3.68 -16.34 -6.26
N CYS A 105 -2.51 -16.91 -5.97
CA CYS A 105 -1.46 -16.27 -5.17
C CYS A 105 -0.35 -15.70 -6.06
N VAL A 106 -0.02 -14.42 -5.87
CA VAL A 106 1.12 -13.76 -6.53
C VAL A 106 2.15 -13.36 -5.47
N PRO A 107 3.23 -14.16 -5.29
CA PRO A 107 4.21 -13.89 -4.28
C PRO A 107 5.34 -12.98 -4.80
N GLY A 108 5.75 -12.02 -3.97
CA GLY A 108 6.82 -11.08 -4.25
C GLY A 108 6.41 -9.90 -5.15
N TRP A 109 7.40 -9.07 -5.47
CA TRP A 109 7.28 -8.00 -6.45
C TRP A 109 7.28 -8.59 -7.87
N ARG A 110 6.29 -8.19 -8.68
CA ARG A 110 6.10 -8.60 -10.07
C ARG A 110 5.72 -7.40 -10.93
N PRO A 111 5.86 -7.49 -12.27
CA PRO A 111 5.26 -6.53 -13.18
C PRO A 111 3.75 -6.39 -12.93
N VAL A 112 3.20 -5.21 -13.19
CA VAL A 112 1.78 -4.91 -12.91
C VAL A 112 0.82 -5.86 -13.64
N GLU A 113 1.24 -6.30 -14.82
CA GLU A 113 0.52 -7.23 -15.69
C GLU A 113 0.24 -8.56 -14.99
N THR A 114 1.19 -9.06 -14.19
CA THR A 114 1.03 -10.31 -13.42
C THR A 114 -0.08 -10.18 -12.38
N TYR A 115 -0.19 -9.03 -11.70
CA TYR A 115 -1.26 -8.81 -10.74
C TYR A 115 -2.62 -8.65 -11.43
N LEU A 116 -2.67 -7.96 -12.57
CA LEU A 116 -3.90 -7.79 -13.34
C LEU A 116 -4.40 -9.12 -13.92
N GLU A 117 -3.49 -9.99 -14.37
CA GLU A 117 -3.83 -11.33 -14.81
C GLU A 117 -4.37 -12.18 -13.66
N ALA A 118 -3.70 -12.19 -12.51
CA ALA A 118 -4.18 -12.91 -11.34
C ALA A 118 -5.58 -12.46 -10.90
N ALA A 119 -5.85 -11.14 -10.90
CA ALA A 119 -7.16 -10.59 -10.61
C ALA A 119 -8.23 -11.04 -11.62
N ARG A 120 -7.91 -11.06 -12.92
CA ARG A 120 -8.83 -11.54 -13.97
C ARG A 120 -9.14 -13.03 -13.84
N THR A 121 -8.11 -13.84 -13.59
CA THR A 121 -8.25 -15.28 -13.38
C THR A 121 -9.13 -15.54 -12.17
N ALA A 122 -8.87 -14.92 -11.03
CA ALA A 122 -9.71 -15.07 -9.83
C ALA A 122 -11.14 -14.57 -10.05
N ALA A 123 -11.34 -13.52 -10.84
CA ALA A 123 -12.67 -13.03 -11.21
C ALA A 123 -13.43 -13.96 -12.18
N GLY A 124 -12.76 -14.95 -12.80
CA GLY A 124 -13.36 -15.82 -13.82
C GLY A 124 -13.61 -15.11 -15.14
N THR A 125 -12.86 -14.03 -15.44
CA THR A 125 -13.04 -13.21 -16.64
C THR A 125 -11.85 -13.38 -17.59
N THR A 126 -12.12 -13.51 -18.89
CA THR A 126 -11.07 -13.59 -19.93
C THR A 126 -10.84 -12.27 -20.65
N ALA A 127 -11.75 -11.30 -20.52
CA ALA A 127 -11.65 -10.03 -21.20
C ALA A 127 -10.61 -9.11 -20.52
N PRO A 128 -9.58 -8.66 -21.24
CA PRO A 128 -8.68 -7.64 -20.71
C PRO A 128 -9.43 -6.31 -20.59
N ALA A 129 -9.48 -5.75 -19.38
CA ALA A 129 -9.79 -4.35 -19.19
C ALA A 129 -8.47 -3.58 -19.07
N PRO A 130 -8.22 -2.54 -19.89
CA PRO A 130 -7.04 -1.70 -19.71
C PRO A 130 -7.11 -1.04 -18.32
N PRO A 131 -5.97 -0.86 -17.63
CA PRO A 131 -5.96 -0.19 -16.34
C PRO A 131 -6.52 1.23 -16.49
N VAL A 132 -7.40 1.61 -15.56
CA VAL A 132 -7.95 2.96 -15.53
C VAL A 132 -6.83 3.93 -15.17
N ARG A 133 -6.50 4.81 -16.11
CA ARG A 133 -5.57 5.92 -15.89
C ARG A 133 -6.32 7.24 -15.80
N LEU A 134 -6.07 7.98 -14.73
CA LEU A 134 -6.69 9.27 -14.43
C LEU A 134 -5.90 10.42 -15.09
N ALA A 135 -6.51 11.61 -15.17
CA ALA A 135 -5.71 12.82 -15.35
C ALA A 135 -4.85 13.06 -14.10
N ALA A 136 -3.70 13.73 -14.25
CA ALA A 136 -2.79 13.92 -13.10
C ALA A 136 -3.46 14.69 -11.96
N ARG A 137 -4.29 15.70 -12.30
CA ARG A 137 -5.08 16.47 -11.33
C ARG A 137 -6.10 15.60 -10.58
N GLU A 138 -6.81 14.74 -11.28
CA GLU A 138 -7.79 13.83 -10.66
C GLU A 138 -7.11 12.81 -9.73
N ALA A 139 -5.96 12.29 -10.14
CA ALA A 139 -5.15 11.41 -9.29
C ALA A 139 -4.68 12.13 -8.03
N LEU A 140 -4.20 13.39 -8.15
CA LEU A 140 -3.77 14.19 -7.01
C LEU A 140 -4.92 14.55 -6.08
N GLU A 141 -6.11 14.85 -6.61
CA GLU A 141 -7.31 15.10 -5.81
C GLU A 141 -7.73 13.86 -5.02
N ARG A 142 -7.69 12.69 -5.66
CA ARG A 142 -8.05 11.41 -5.05
C ARG A 142 -7.07 11.01 -3.95
N TRP A 143 -5.80 10.93 -4.31
CA TRP A 143 -4.74 10.33 -3.49
C TRP A 143 -4.02 11.33 -2.58
N ARG A 144 -4.21 12.63 -2.82
CA ARG A 144 -3.62 13.77 -2.09
C ARG A 144 -2.10 13.91 -2.19
N THR A 145 -1.42 12.87 -2.60
CA THR A 145 0.00 12.87 -2.91
C THR A 145 0.26 12.00 -4.13
N LEU A 146 1.34 12.25 -4.86
CA LEU A 146 1.84 11.40 -5.93
C LEU A 146 3.37 11.36 -5.91
N THR A 147 3.95 10.18 -5.93
CA THR A 147 5.37 10.00 -6.28
C THR A 147 5.56 9.99 -7.80
N GLY A 148 6.78 10.19 -8.28
CA GLY A 148 7.10 10.04 -9.72
C GLY A 148 6.63 8.70 -10.32
N PRO A 149 6.95 7.54 -9.70
CA PRO A 149 6.47 6.25 -10.18
C PRO A 149 4.93 6.11 -10.20
N GLU A 150 4.23 6.67 -9.21
CA GLU A 150 2.76 6.66 -9.19
C GLU A 150 2.16 7.55 -10.27
N LEU A 151 2.75 8.72 -10.55
CA LEU A 151 2.32 9.59 -11.65
C LEU A 151 2.40 8.84 -12.99
N ALA A 152 3.54 8.18 -13.25
CA ALA A 152 3.74 7.41 -14.48
C ALA A 152 2.81 6.18 -14.58
N LEU A 153 2.54 5.51 -13.46
CA LEU A 153 1.72 4.29 -13.42
C LEU A 153 0.22 4.57 -13.50
N LEU A 154 -0.26 5.56 -12.74
CA LEU A 154 -1.68 5.80 -12.47
C LEU A 154 -2.30 6.83 -13.42
N THR A 155 -1.50 7.60 -14.14
CA THR A 155 -1.99 8.71 -14.95
C THR A 155 -1.62 8.56 -16.42
N ARG A 156 -2.25 9.39 -17.25
CA ARG A 156 -1.94 9.48 -18.68
C ARG A 156 -0.81 10.47 -18.97
N GLU A 157 -0.28 11.10 -17.94
CA GLU A 157 0.62 12.25 -18.01
C GLU A 157 1.96 11.92 -17.35
N SER A 158 3.03 12.58 -17.80
CA SER A 158 4.37 12.46 -17.20
C SER A 158 4.69 13.59 -16.23
N GLU A 159 3.92 14.68 -16.29
CA GLU A 159 4.12 15.89 -15.49
C GLU A 159 3.07 15.99 -14.38
N PRO A 160 3.44 16.49 -13.19
CA PRO A 160 2.47 16.75 -12.14
C PRO A 160 1.56 17.93 -12.51
N PRO A 161 0.40 18.09 -11.86
CA PRO A 161 -0.42 19.30 -12.00
C PRO A 161 0.36 20.55 -11.58
N GLU A 162 0.13 21.69 -12.24
CA GLU A 162 0.85 22.95 -11.97
C GLU A 162 0.70 23.42 -10.52
N GLU A 163 -0.47 23.17 -9.91
CA GLU A 163 -0.74 23.51 -8.52
C GLU A 163 -0.08 22.57 -7.51
N ALA A 164 0.51 21.46 -7.94
CA ALA A 164 1.11 20.49 -7.03
C ALA A 164 2.34 21.07 -6.34
N VAL A 165 2.42 20.87 -5.03
CA VAL A 165 3.57 21.32 -4.24
C VAL A 165 4.65 20.26 -4.26
N ARG A 166 5.86 20.64 -4.71
CA ARG A 166 7.02 19.75 -4.73
C ARG A 166 7.64 19.61 -3.34
N VAL A 167 7.91 18.38 -2.94
CA VAL A 167 8.80 18.05 -1.83
C VAL A 167 9.89 17.12 -2.34
N ASP A 168 11.15 17.53 -2.24
CA ASP A 168 12.26 16.65 -2.61
C ASP A 168 12.52 15.60 -1.52
N THR A 169 12.70 14.35 -1.93
CA THR A 169 12.95 13.21 -1.03
C THR A 169 14.16 12.41 -1.48
N GLY A 170 14.61 11.46 -0.68
CA GLY A 170 15.78 10.64 -1.00
C GLY A 170 15.67 9.80 -2.29
N ASN A 171 14.45 9.52 -2.75
CA ASN A 171 14.18 8.66 -3.92
C ASN A 171 13.44 9.39 -5.05
N GLY A 172 13.47 10.73 -5.07
CA GLY A 172 12.79 11.56 -6.06
C GLY A 172 11.70 12.45 -5.45
N PRO A 173 11.03 13.28 -6.25
CA PRO A 173 10.03 14.21 -5.74
C PRO A 173 8.75 13.50 -5.29
N LEU A 174 8.16 14.01 -4.21
CA LEU A 174 6.78 13.81 -3.80
C LEU A 174 5.98 15.05 -4.16
N TRP A 175 4.88 14.88 -4.86
CA TRP A 175 3.94 15.94 -5.22
C TRP A 175 2.77 15.93 -4.24
N LEU A 176 2.53 17.03 -3.55
CA LEU A 176 1.44 17.19 -2.60
C LEU A 176 0.31 17.99 -3.22
N HIS A 177 -0.92 17.60 -2.91
CA HIS A 177 -2.06 18.46 -3.11
C HIS A 177 -1.92 19.72 -2.22
N PRO A 178 -2.28 20.93 -2.68
CA PRO A 178 -2.12 22.17 -1.91
C PRO A 178 -2.69 22.13 -0.49
N THR A 179 -3.81 21.43 -0.29
CA THR A 179 -4.46 21.29 1.03
C THR A 179 -3.67 20.45 2.02
N GLU A 180 -2.65 19.74 1.55
CA GLU A 180 -1.78 18.92 2.39
C GLU A 180 -0.53 19.68 2.85
N MET A 181 -0.31 20.91 2.36
CA MET A 181 0.69 21.78 2.95
C MET A 181 0.28 22.13 4.38
N ARG A 182 1.21 21.89 5.31
CA ARG A 182 1.12 22.49 6.63
C ARG A 182 1.64 23.92 6.54
N PRO A 183 0.99 24.89 7.20
CA PRO A 183 1.61 26.19 7.40
C PRO A 183 3.00 25.97 8.02
N SER A 184 4.02 26.61 7.46
CA SER A 184 5.32 26.71 8.11
C SER A 184 5.08 27.27 9.51
N GLY A 185 5.41 26.48 10.54
CA GLY A 185 5.50 26.98 11.91
C GLY A 185 6.66 27.95 12.06
#